data_AF-A0A6V7ITD0-F1
#
_entry.id   AF-A0A6V7ITD0-F1
#
_cell.length_a   1.000
_cell.length_b   1.000
_cell.length_c   1.000
_cell.angle_alpha   90.00
_cell.angle_beta   90.00
_cell.angle_gamma   90.00
#
_symmetry.space_group_name_H-M   'P 1'
#
loop_
_entity.id
_entity.type
_entity.pdbx_description
1 polymer ?
#
loop_
_entity_poly.entity_id
_entity_poly.type
_entity_poly.pdbx_seq_one_letter_code
_entity_poly.pdbx_strand_id
1 'polypeptide(L)'
;FACLGFLSPANRGALMTCAMVLYVCLGTPAGYVSARIYKSFGGEKWKSNVLLTAMLSPGVVFSLFFILNLVLASKGSSAAVPFSTLVALLALWFGVSVPLTFIGAYFGFRKRSLEHPVRTNQIPRQIPEQSFYTQAIPGVIMGGVLPFGCVFIQLFFILNSLWSSQMYYMFGFLFLVFLILVITCSETTILLCYFHLCAE
;
A
#
# COMPACT_ATOMS: atom_id res chain seq x y z
N PHE A 1 6.47 3.78 16.64
CA PHE A 1 6.65 2.46 17.27
C PHE A 1 8.12 2.12 17.56
N ALA A 2 9.10 2.40 16.70
CA ALA A 2 10.52 2.32 17.07
C ALA A 2 10.97 3.45 18.03
N CYS A 3 10.37 4.65 17.94
CA CYS A 3 10.70 5.79 18.81
C CYS A 3 10.20 5.69 20.27
N LEU A 4 9.32 4.72 20.58
CA LEU A 4 8.78 4.51 21.95
C LEU A 4 9.60 3.49 22.75
N GLY A 5 10.77 3.06 22.26
CA GLY A 5 11.72 2.25 23.03
C GLY A 5 11.42 0.75 23.17
N PHE A 6 10.36 0.23 22.54
CA PHE A 6 9.99 -1.20 22.65
C PHE A 6 10.79 -2.17 21.78
N LEU A 7 11.62 -1.67 20.87
CA LEU A 7 12.50 -2.49 20.03
C LEU A 7 13.96 -2.14 20.33
N SER A 8 14.54 -2.87 21.28
CA SER A 8 15.99 -2.89 21.44
C SER A 8 16.64 -3.39 20.13
N PRO A 9 17.75 -2.78 19.67
CA PRO A 9 18.49 -3.20 18.47
C PRO A 9 18.95 -4.66 18.46
N ALA A 10 18.86 -5.34 19.61
CA ALA A 10 19.16 -6.75 19.79
C ALA A 10 18.21 -7.69 19.01
N ASN A 11 17.02 -7.22 18.60
CA ASN A 11 16.00 -8.08 17.99
C ASN A 11 15.67 -7.67 16.54
N ARG A 12 16.65 -7.77 15.63
CA ARG A 12 16.53 -7.36 14.20
C ARG A 12 15.30 -7.94 13.48
N GLY A 13 14.82 -9.11 13.89
CA GLY A 13 13.61 -9.73 13.33
C GLY A 13 12.28 -9.21 13.88
N ALA A 14 12.27 -8.63 15.08
CA ALA A 14 11.03 -8.28 15.77
C ALA A 14 10.28 -7.10 15.12
N LEU A 15 11.01 -6.18 14.47
CA LEU A 15 10.37 -5.12 13.69
C LEU A 15 9.66 -5.68 12.45
N MET A 16 10.31 -6.59 11.72
CA MET A 16 9.72 -7.19 10.51
C MET A 16 8.49 -8.05 10.86
N THR A 17 8.57 -8.85 11.92
CA THR A 17 7.41 -9.64 12.37
C THR A 17 6.28 -8.75 12.87
N CYS A 18 6.57 -7.69 13.61
CA CYS A 18 5.57 -6.72 14.05
C CYS A 18 4.90 -6.01 12.85
N ALA A 19 5.68 -5.57 11.86
CA ALA A 19 5.15 -4.95 10.65
C ALA A 19 4.24 -5.91 9.86
N MET A 20 4.61 -7.18 9.75
CA MET A 20 3.75 -8.20 9.13
C MET A 20 2.45 -8.41 9.90
N VAL A 21 2.51 -8.51 11.22
CA VAL A 21 1.30 -8.68 12.06
C VAL A 21 0.39 -7.45 11.93
N LEU A 22 0.95 -6.25 12.00
CA LEU A 22 0.21 -5.01 11.79
C LEU A 22 -0.45 -4.97 10.42
N TYR A 23 0.27 -5.36 9.36
CA TYR A 23 -0.28 -5.46 8.00
C TYR A 23 -1.49 -6.40 7.93
N VAL A 24 -1.39 -7.60 8.53
CA VAL A 24 -2.50 -8.57 8.58
C VAL A 24 -3.69 -8.01 9.36
N CYS A 25 -3.45 -7.42 10.53
CA CYS A 25 -4.50 -6.82 11.38
C CYS A 25 -5.20 -5.64 10.68
N LEU A 26 -4.46 -4.86 9.89
CA LEU A 26 -5.00 -3.77 9.07
C LEU A 26 -5.79 -4.27 7.85
N GLY A 27 -5.85 -5.59 7.60
CA GLY A 27 -6.69 -6.18 6.56
C GLY A 27 -8.19 -5.89 6.75
N THR A 28 -8.69 -5.96 7.99
CA THR A 28 -10.10 -5.68 8.29
C THR A 28 -10.52 -4.24 7.94
N PRO A 29 -9.82 -3.19 8.43
CA PRO A 29 -10.15 -1.82 8.04
C PRO A 29 -9.94 -1.57 6.54
N ALA A 30 -8.93 -2.17 5.91
CA ALA A 30 -8.73 -2.06 4.47
C ALA A 30 -9.92 -2.61 3.67
N GLY A 31 -10.40 -3.82 4.02
CA GLY A 31 -11.58 -4.42 3.41
C GLY A 31 -12.86 -3.58 3.64
N TYR A 32 -13.03 -3.05 4.85
CA TYR A 32 -14.19 -2.21 5.20
C TYR A 32 -14.24 -0.91 4.39
N VAL A 33 -13.11 -0.19 4.30
CA VAL A 33 -13.02 1.07 3.56
C VAL A 33 -13.19 0.83 2.06
N SER A 34 -12.51 -0.17 1.50
CA SER A 34 -12.64 -0.57 0.09
C SER A 34 -14.09 -0.89 -0.28
N ALA A 35 -14.78 -1.69 0.55
CA ALA A 35 -16.18 -2.02 0.35
C ALA A 35 -17.12 -0.80 0.36
N ARG A 36 -16.91 0.13 1.30
CA ARG A 36 -17.74 1.33 1.42
C ARG A 36 -17.57 2.27 0.23
N ILE A 37 -16.33 2.45 -0.24
CA ILE A 37 -16.02 3.28 -1.40
C ILE A 37 -16.58 2.64 -2.68
N TYR A 38 -16.38 1.33 -2.88
CA TYR A 38 -16.92 0.62 -4.05
C TYR A 38 -18.45 0.70 -4.11
N LYS A 39 -19.11 0.57 -2.94
CA LYS A 39 -20.56 0.72 -2.84
C LYS A 39 -21.03 2.15 -3.14
N SER A 40 -20.27 3.20 -2.78
CA SER A 40 -20.63 4.59 -3.09
C SER A 40 -20.55 4.94 -4.57
N PHE A 41 -19.81 4.15 -5.36
CA PHE A 41 -19.77 4.25 -6.81
C PHE A 41 -20.80 3.36 -7.54
N GLY A 42 -21.72 2.71 -6.79
CA GLY A 42 -22.74 1.84 -7.39
C GLY A 42 -22.24 0.44 -7.77
N GLY A 43 -21.08 0.03 -7.27
CA GLY A 43 -20.52 -1.29 -7.56
C GLY A 43 -21.27 -2.44 -6.86
N GLU A 44 -21.86 -3.34 -7.65
CA GLU A 44 -22.61 -4.51 -7.13
C GLU A 44 -21.72 -5.74 -6.87
N LYS A 45 -20.60 -5.87 -7.60
CA LYS A 45 -19.70 -7.03 -7.56
C LYS A 45 -18.72 -6.99 -6.38
N TRP A 46 -19.28 -6.97 -5.17
CA TRP A 46 -18.50 -6.83 -3.93
C TRP A 46 -17.43 -7.90 -3.74
N LYS A 47 -17.71 -9.17 -4.10
CA LYS A 47 -16.76 -10.28 -3.96
C LYS A 47 -15.50 -10.06 -4.80
N SER A 48 -15.64 -9.54 -6.02
CA SER A 48 -14.51 -9.26 -6.91
C SER A 48 -13.68 -8.11 -6.38
N ASN A 49 -14.32 -7.06 -5.87
CA ASN A 49 -13.62 -5.92 -5.27
C ASN A 49 -12.75 -6.35 -4.06
N VAL A 50 -13.31 -7.21 -3.21
CA VAL A 50 -12.60 -7.73 -2.03
C VAL A 50 -11.44 -8.63 -2.43
N LEU A 51 -11.65 -9.51 -3.40
CA LEU A 51 -10.59 -10.39 -3.90
C LEU A 51 -9.42 -9.56 -4.46
N LEU A 52 -9.72 -8.53 -5.25
CA LEU A 52 -8.72 -7.65 -5.83
C LEU A 52 -7.98 -6.85 -4.75
N THR A 53 -8.71 -6.35 -3.73
CA THR A 53 -8.12 -5.66 -2.57
C THR A 53 -7.18 -6.58 -1.78
N ALA A 54 -7.57 -7.84 -1.58
CA ALA A 54 -6.81 -8.81 -0.80
C ALA A 54 -5.63 -9.45 -1.56
N MET A 55 -5.66 -9.44 -2.91
CA MET A 55 -4.66 -10.12 -3.72
C MET A 55 -3.66 -9.20 -4.43
N LEU A 56 -4.08 -8.00 -4.86
CA LEU A 56 -3.25 -7.15 -5.73
C LEU A 56 -1.94 -6.73 -5.05
N SER A 57 -2.04 -6.05 -3.91
CA SER A 57 -0.86 -5.56 -3.18
C SER A 57 0.06 -6.69 -2.67
N PRO A 58 -0.43 -7.66 -1.87
CA PRO A 58 0.44 -8.72 -1.37
C PRO A 58 0.92 -9.66 -2.48
N GLY A 59 0.14 -9.87 -3.55
CA GLY A 59 0.54 -10.68 -4.70
C GLY A 59 1.70 -10.09 -5.48
N VAL A 60 1.71 -8.78 -5.73
CA VAL A 60 2.84 -8.09 -6.37
C VAL A 60 4.10 -8.20 -5.51
N VAL A 61 3.99 -7.91 -4.21
CA VAL A 61 5.12 -7.98 -3.27
C VAL A 61 5.66 -9.41 -3.16
N PHE A 62 4.79 -10.41 -3.03
CA PHE A 62 5.18 -11.81 -2.97
C PHE A 62 5.84 -12.28 -4.28
N SER A 63 5.33 -11.86 -5.44
CA SER A 63 5.92 -12.22 -6.73
C SER A 63 7.34 -11.67 -6.90
N LEU A 64 7.54 -10.39 -6.57
CA LEU A 64 8.87 -9.76 -6.59
C LEU A 64 9.82 -10.46 -5.61
N PHE A 65 9.36 -10.68 -4.38
CA PHE A 65 10.12 -11.39 -3.36
C PHE A 65 10.50 -12.80 -3.81
N PHE A 66 9.56 -13.53 -4.41
CA PHE A 66 9.78 -14.88 -4.91
C PHE A 66 10.82 -14.93 -6.03
N ILE A 67 10.75 -14.02 -7.01
CA ILE A 67 11.75 -13.90 -8.08
C ILE A 67 13.14 -13.62 -7.49
N LEU A 68 13.24 -12.65 -6.57
CA LEU A 68 14.50 -12.33 -5.89
C LEU A 68 15.04 -13.54 -5.09
N ASN A 69 14.15 -14.28 -4.43
CA ASN A 69 14.51 -15.47 -3.67
C ASN A 69 15.01 -16.61 -4.58
N LEU A 70 14.44 -16.77 -5.78
CA LEU A 70 14.94 -17.73 -6.78
C LEU A 70 16.36 -17.38 -7.24
N VAL A 71 16.63 -16.09 -7.49
CA VAL A 71 17.98 -15.62 -7.83
C VAL A 71 18.97 -15.90 -6.70
N LEU A 72 18.60 -15.58 -5.45
CA LEU A 72 19.45 -15.86 -4.27
C LEU A 72 19.71 -17.35 -4.08
N ALA A 73 18.69 -18.19 -4.27
CA ALA A 73 18.81 -19.64 -4.19
C ALA A 73 19.75 -20.18 -5.29
N SER A 74 19.65 -19.68 -6.52
CA SER A 74 20.55 -20.07 -7.63
C SER A 74 22.02 -19.76 -7.35
N LYS A 75 22.28 -18.70 -6.57
CA LYS A 75 23.63 -18.27 -6.19
C LYS A 75 24.13 -18.96 -4.91
N GLY A 76 23.35 -19.87 -4.33
CA GLY A 76 23.70 -20.56 -3.08
C GLY A 76 23.87 -19.61 -1.89
N SER A 77 23.21 -18.44 -1.92
CA SER A 77 23.35 -17.44 -0.86
C SER A 77 22.67 -17.90 0.42
N SER A 78 23.33 -17.74 1.57
CA SER A 78 22.72 -17.97 2.89
C SER A 78 21.57 -17.01 3.21
N ALA A 79 21.36 -15.98 2.40
CA ALA A 79 20.20 -15.08 2.48
C ALA A 79 18.96 -15.64 1.76
N ALA A 80 19.08 -16.78 1.07
CA ALA A 80 17.93 -17.44 0.46
C ALA A 80 16.97 -17.95 1.55
N VAL A 81 15.72 -17.56 1.43
CA VAL A 81 14.66 -17.84 2.38
C VAL A 81 14.21 -19.29 2.20
N PRO A 82 14.21 -20.12 3.27
CA PRO A 82 13.92 -21.54 3.16
C PRO A 82 12.46 -21.79 2.75
N PHE A 83 12.21 -22.93 2.10
CA PHE A 83 10.89 -23.29 1.60
C PHE A 83 9.80 -23.25 2.68
N SER A 84 10.12 -23.68 3.91
CA SER A 84 9.19 -23.64 5.05
C SER A 84 8.66 -22.23 5.34
N THR A 85 9.50 -21.21 5.22
CA THR A 85 9.08 -19.82 5.47
C THR A 85 8.24 -19.25 4.33
N LEU A 86 8.47 -19.68 3.08
CA LEU A 86 7.60 -19.35 1.95
C LEU A 86 6.19 -19.90 2.17
N VAL A 87 6.09 -21.17 2.60
CA VAL A 87 4.80 -21.80 2.92
C VAL A 87 4.12 -21.09 4.09
N ALA A 88 4.86 -20.71 5.14
CA ALA A 88 4.31 -19.95 6.27
C ALA A 88 3.76 -18.58 5.84
N LEU A 89 4.46 -17.86 4.94
CA LEU A 89 3.98 -16.58 4.38
C LEU A 89 2.70 -16.76 3.58
N LEU A 90 2.62 -17.79 2.73
CA LEU A 90 1.42 -18.12 1.98
C LEU A 90 0.26 -18.49 2.91
N ALA A 91 0.50 -19.30 3.95
CA ALA A 91 -0.50 -19.67 4.94
C ALA A 91 -1.02 -18.44 5.70
N LEU A 92 -0.15 -17.49 6.06
CA LEU A 92 -0.54 -16.25 6.72
C LEU A 92 -1.34 -15.32 5.77
N TRP A 93 -0.96 -15.26 4.49
CA TRP A 93 -1.70 -14.47 3.50
C TRP A 93 -3.09 -15.06 3.22
N PHE A 94 -3.17 -16.31 2.75
CA PHE A 94 -4.43 -16.94 2.38
C PHE A 94 -5.28 -17.35 3.58
N GLY A 95 -4.65 -17.78 4.68
CA GLY A 95 -5.34 -18.28 5.87
C GLY A 95 -5.77 -17.21 6.87
N VAL A 96 -5.13 -16.02 6.87
CA VAL A 96 -5.45 -14.95 7.84
C VAL A 96 -5.79 -13.64 7.13
N SER A 97 -4.92 -13.11 6.28
CA SER A 97 -5.11 -11.78 5.68
C SER A 97 -6.33 -11.72 4.73
N VAL A 98 -6.50 -12.72 3.86
CA VAL A 98 -7.66 -12.83 2.96
C VAL A 98 -8.99 -12.95 3.71
N PRO A 99 -9.16 -13.82 4.72
CA PRO A 99 -10.42 -13.87 5.47
C PRO A 99 -10.66 -12.59 6.29
N LEU A 100 -9.64 -11.97 6.89
CA LEU A 100 -9.81 -10.71 7.62
C LEU A 100 -10.30 -9.57 6.72
N THR A 101 -9.71 -9.42 5.52
CA THR A 101 -10.16 -8.45 4.53
C THR A 101 -11.60 -8.73 4.07
N PHE A 102 -11.96 -10.00 3.92
CA PHE A 102 -13.34 -10.41 3.58
C PHE A 102 -14.35 -10.07 4.68
N ILE A 103 -14.00 -10.32 5.94
CA ILE A 103 -14.82 -9.96 7.11
C ILE A 103 -15.04 -8.44 7.15
N GLY A 104 -13.96 -7.67 7.02
CA GLY A 104 -14.03 -6.20 7.00
C GLY A 104 -14.95 -5.68 5.89
N ALA A 105 -14.80 -6.23 4.69
CA ALA A 105 -15.62 -5.85 3.56
C ALA A 105 -17.09 -6.26 3.69
N TYR A 106 -17.38 -7.44 4.25
CA TYR A 106 -18.74 -7.90 4.52
C TYR A 106 -19.48 -6.90 5.44
N PHE A 107 -18.84 -6.46 6.53
CA PHE A 107 -19.38 -5.41 7.40
C PHE A 107 -19.47 -4.05 6.69
N GLY A 108 -18.54 -3.73 5.79
CA GLY A 108 -18.55 -2.53 4.97
C GLY A 108 -19.76 -2.46 4.02
N PHE A 109 -20.06 -3.55 3.31
CA PHE A 109 -21.18 -3.62 2.37
C PHE A 109 -22.55 -3.60 3.05
N ARG A 110 -22.66 -4.11 4.28
CA ARG A 110 -23.93 -4.12 5.01
C ARG A 110 -24.35 -2.73 5.51
N LYS A 111 -23.39 -1.82 5.70
CA LYS A 111 -23.69 -0.43 6.08
C LYS A 111 -24.25 0.37 4.90
N ARG A 112 -24.96 1.46 5.21
CA ARG A 112 -25.47 2.41 4.22
C ARG A 112 -24.31 2.95 3.37
N SER A 113 -24.58 3.17 2.09
CA SER A 113 -23.65 3.88 1.20
C SER A 113 -23.31 5.25 1.79
N LEU A 114 -22.10 5.73 1.51
CA LEU A 114 -21.74 7.10 1.83
C LEU A 114 -22.66 8.01 1.01
N GLU A 115 -23.34 8.94 1.69
CA GLU A 115 -24.13 9.97 1.02
C GLU A 115 -23.19 11.04 0.51
N HIS A 116 -23.26 11.32 -0.79
CA HIS A 116 -22.51 12.42 -1.38
C HIS A 116 -23.20 13.74 -1.00
N PRO A 117 -22.45 14.80 -0.67
CA PRO A 117 -23.01 16.07 -0.19
C PRO A 117 -23.85 16.81 -1.25
N VAL A 118 -23.79 16.36 -2.50
CA VAL A 118 -24.50 16.94 -3.64
C VAL A 118 -25.36 15.88 -4.32
N ARG A 119 -26.54 16.29 -4.77
CA ARG A 119 -27.39 15.45 -5.62
C ARG A 119 -26.72 15.30 -6.98
N THR A 120 -26.39 14.06 -7.35
CA THR A 120 -25.89 13.72 -8.68
C THR A 120 -27.02 13.85 -9.71
N ASN A 121 -26.74 14.44 -10.87
CA ASN A 121 -27.70 14.47 -11.97
C ASN A 121 -27.90 13.03 -12.53
N GLN A 122 -29.13 12.68 -12.91
CA GLN A 122 -29.46 11.36 -13.46
C GLN A 122 -28.89 11.16 -14.87
N ILE A 123 -28.62 12.26 -15.59
CA ILE A 123 -28.01 12.24 -16.92
C ILE A 123 -26.50 12.38 -16.74
N PRO A 124 -25.68 11.36 -17.07
CA PRO A 124 -24.23 11.49 -17.04
C PRO A 124 -23.81 12.57 -18.03
N ARG A 125 -23.07 13.56 -17.55
CA ARG A 125 -22.54 14.63 -18.39
C ARG A 125 -21.52 14.02 -19.36
N GLN A 126 -21.47 14.52 -20.59
CA GLN A 126 -20.40 14.15 -21.51
C GLN A 126 -19.06 14.65 -20.95
N ILE A 127 -18.10 13.75 -20.82
CA ILE A 127 -16.74 14.06 -20.37
C ILE A 127 -16.04 14.76 -21.55
N PRO A 128 -15.52 16.00 -21.39
CA PRO A 128 -14.79 16.69 -22.45
C PRO A 128 -13.52 15.91 -22.84
N GLU A 129 -13.01 16.13 -24.05
CA GLU A 129 -11.75 15.51 -24.45
C GLU A 129 -10.60 16.00 -23.57
N GLN A 130 -10.09 15.11 -22.72
CA GLN A 130 -9.00 15.41 -21.80
C GLN A 130 -7.67 15.55 -22.56
N SER A 131 -6.95 16.64 -22.27
CA SER A 131 -5.57 16.84 -22.73
C SER A 131 -4.68 15.66 -22.32
N PHE A 132 -3.60 15.41 -23.08
CA PHE A 132 -2.70 14.28 -22.86
C PHE A 132 -2.25 14.13 -21.39
N TYR A 133 -1.98 15.24 -20.69
CA TYR A 133 -1.51 15.23 -19.31
C TYR A 133 -2.60 14.92 -18.28
N THR A 134 -3.87 15.12 -18.62
CA THR A 134 -5.03 14.86 -17.76
C THR A 134 -5.57 13.43 -17.96
N GLN A 135 -5.03 12.68 -18.92
CA GLN A 135 -5.35 11.26 -19.08
C GLN A 135 -4.83 10.45 -17.88
N ALA A 136 -5.52 9.35 -17.54
CA ALA A 136 -5.22 8.58 -16.33
C ALA A 136 -3.77 8.07 -16.25
N ILE A 137 -3.21 7.56 -17.35
CA ILE A 137 -1.86 6.96 -17.35
C ILE A 137 -0.78 8.04 -17.19
N PRO A 138 -0.75 9.11 -18.01
CA PRO A 138 0.19 10.22 -17.82
C PRO A 138 0.04 10.92 -16.46
N GLY A 139 -1.19 11.12 -15.98
CA GLY A 139 -1.47 11.72 -14.68
C GLY A 139 -0.91 10.91 -13.51
N VAL A 140 -1.02 9.57 -13.55
CA VAL A 140 -0.42 8.69 -12.54
C VAL A 140 1.11 8.79 -12.54
N ILE A 141 1.74 8.84 -13.71
CA ILE A 141 3.20 8.97 -13.81
C ILE A 141 3.66 10.33 -13.28
N MET A 142 3.04 11.42 -13.73
CA MET A 142 3.39 12.78 -13.28
C MET A 142 3.17 12.97 -11.79
N GLY A 143 2.05 12.47 -11.26
CA GLY A 143 1.77 12.46 -9.83
C GLY A 143 2.75 11.62 -9.02
N GLY A 144 3.33 10.56 -9.60
CA GLY A 144 4.32 9.73 -8.92
C GLY A 144 5.70 10.38 -8.79
N VAL A 145 6.07 11.29 -9.70
CA VAL A 145 7.40 11.93 -9.71
C VAL A 145 7.63 12.81 -8.48
N LEU A 146 6.60 13.52 -8.02
CA LEU A 146 6.67 14.41 -6.85
C LEU A 146 7.00 13.66 -5.53
N PRO A 147 6.22 12.65 -5.10
CA PRO A 147 6.55 11.85 -3.93
C PRO A 147 7.84 11.04 -4.10
N PHE A 148 8.18 10.62 -5.33
CA PHE A 148 9.47 9.99 -5.60
C PHE A 148 10.65 10.94 -5.34
N GLY A 149 10.59 12.16 -5.87
CA GLY A 149 11.61 13.18 -5.64
C GLY A 149 11.75 13.53 -4.15
N CYS A 150 10.63 13.59 -3.43
CA CYS A 150 10.61 13.86 -2.01
C CYS A 150 11.32 12.79 -1.15
N VAL A 151 11.30 11.52 -1.60
CA VAL A 151 11.89 10.37 -0.87
C VAL A 151 13.26 9.95 -1.43
N PHE A 152 13.68 10.52 -2.56
CA PHE A 152 14.93 10.16 -3.24
C PHE A 152 16.17 10.35 -2.35
N ILE A 153 16.29 11.50 -1.69
CA ILE A 153 17.44 11.82 -0.82
C ILE A 153 17.53 10.84 0.35
N GLN A 154 16.38 10.44 0.87
CA GLN A 154 16.23 9.55 2.01
C GLN A 154 16.57 8.11 1.62
N LEU A 155 16.12 7.66 0.43
CA LEU A 155 16.53 6.38 -0.15
C LEU A 155 18.05 6.33 -0.34
N PHE A 156 18.67 7.40 -0.81
CA PHE A 156 20.13 7.50 -0.92
C PHE A 156 20.83 7.35 0.43
N PHE A 157 20.34 8.01 1.48
CA PHE A 157 20.89 7.85 2.84
C PHE A 157 20.70 6.44 3.39
N ILE A 158 19.54 5.81 3.16
CA ILE A 158 19.28 4.42 3.56
C ILE A 158 20.24 3.47 2.86
N LEU A 159 20.41 3.59 1.55
CA LEU A 159 21.29 2.72 0.76
C LEU A 159 22.75 2.86 1.19
N ASN A 160 23.24 4.09 1.41
CA ASN A 160 24.59 4.32 1.94
C ASN A 160 24.75 3.76 3.36
N SER A 161 23.72 3.87 4.20
CA SER A 161 23.77 3.37 5.58
C SER A 161 23.78 1.84 5.62
N LEU A 162 23.05 1.18 4.71
CA LEU A 162 23.09 -0.27 4.51
C LEU A 162 24.50 -0.73 4.10
N TRP A 163 25.15 0.02 3.21
CA TRP A 163 26.51 -0.30 2.77
C TRP A 163 27.57 -0.06 3.85
N SER A 164 27.37 0.97 4.69
CA SER A 164 28.26 1.34 5.81
C SER A 164 27.98 0.56 7.12
N SER A 165 26.97 -0.32 7.16
CA SER A 165 26.55 -1.09 8.35
C SER A 165 26.16 -0.27 9.59
N GLN A 166 25.87 1.03 9.44
CA GLN A 166 25.49 1.95 10.52
C GLN A 166 23.96 2.00 10.72
N MET A 167 23.35 0.86 11.08
CA MET A 167 21.89 0.70 11.18
C MET A 167 21.22 1.53 12.31
N TYR A 168 21.99 2.05 13.27
CA TYR A 168 21.47 2.59 14.54
C TYR A 168 20.88 4.01 14.46
N TYR A 169 21.34 4.85 13.53
CA TYR A 169 20.77 6.20 13.32
C TYR A 169 19.49 6.21 12.47
N MET A 170 19.14 5.07 11.87
CA MET A 170 18.19 5.02 10.77
C MET A 170 16.73 5.01 11.24
N PHE A 171 16.40 4.51 12.43
CA PHE A 171 14.99 4.32 12.84
C PHE A 171 14.22 5.62 13.11
N GLY A 172 14.83 6.58 13.81
CA GLY A 172 14.20 7.88 14.06
C GLY A 172 14.07 8.70 12.78
N PHE A 173 15.12 8.66 11.95
CA PHE A 173 15.11 9.26 10.61
C PHE A 173 14.04 8.63 9.72
N LEU A 174 13.99 7.29 9.62
CA LEU A 174 13.00 6.56 8.80
C LEU A 174 11.56 6.89 9.19
N PHE A 175 11.28 7.09 10.48
CA PHE A 175 9.95 7.51 10.94
C PHE A 175 9.59 8.93 10.46
N LEU A 176 10.53 9.87 10.53
CA LEU A 176 10.35 11.23 10.01
C LEU A 176 10.14 11.19 8.49
N VAL A 177 10.94 10.40 7.77
CA VAL A 177 10.79 10.18 6.32
C VAL A 177 9.42 9.60 5.99
N PHE A 178 8.94 8.64 6.77
CA PHE A 178 7.60 8.08 6.61
C PHE A 178 6.50 9.15 6.77
N LEU A 179 6.61 10.05 7.75
CA LEU A 179 5.67 11.15 7.93
C LEU A 179 5.68 12.12 6.75
N ILE A 180 6.87 12.52 6.28
CA ILE A 180 7.01 13.39 5.10
C ILE A 180 6.37 12.71 3.89
N LEU A 181 6.66 11.43 3.65
CA LEU A 181 6.07 10.68 2.54
C LEU A 181 4.54 10.68 2.62
N VAL A 182 3.94 10.45 3.79
CA VAL A 182 2.49 10.49 3.97
C VAL A 182 1.92 11.87 3.61
N ILE A 183 2.57 12.94 4.07
CA ILE A 183 2.14 14.31 3.78
C ILE A 183 2.23 14.60 2.28
N THR A 184 3.37 14.32 1.64
CA THR A 184 3.57 14.57 0.21
C THR A 184 2.64 13.73 -0.67
N CYS A 185 2.40 12.45 -0.32
CA CYS A 185 1.42 11.64 -1.01
C CYS A 185 0.00 12.21 -0.88
N SER A 186 -0.37 12.70 0.31
CA SER A 186 -1.68 13.32 0.54
C SER A 186 -1.84 14.61 -0.28
N GLU A 187 -0.83 15.47 -0.28
CA GLU A 187 -0.82 16.73 -1.04
C GLU A 187 -0.90 16.48 -2.54
N THR A 188 -0.09 15.54 -3.06
CA THR A 188 -0.10 15.19 -4.48
C THR A 188 -1.44 14.61 -4.90
N THR A 189 -2.08 13.80 -4.05
CA THR A 189 -3.41 13.26 -4.31
C THR A 189 -4.46 14.37 -4.39
N ILE A 190 -4.41 15.36 -3.49
CA ILE A 190 -5.33 16.51 -3.49
C ILE A 190 -5.13 17.35 -4.74
N LEU A 191 -3.88 17.65 -5.11
CA LEU A 191 -3.54 18.44 -6.29
C LEU A 191 -3.99 17.75 -7.59
N LEU A 192 -3.72 16.45 -7.74
CA LEU A 192 -4.18 15.68 -8.90
C LEU A 192 -5.71 15.62 -8.97
N CYS A 193 -6.38 15.40 -7.84
CA CYS A 193 -7.84 15.41 -7.78
C CYS A 193 -8.40 16.77 -8.22
N TYR A 194 -7.81 17.86 -7.75
CA TYR A 194 -8.19 19.21 -8.15
C TYR A 194 -8.00 19.44 -9.66
N PHE A 195 -6.85 19.06 -10.22
CA PHE A 195 -6.62 19.22 -11.67
C PHE A 195 -7.55 18.36 -12.52
N HIS A 196 -7.89 17.14 -12.08
CA HIS A 196 -8.88 16.31 -12.76
C HIS A 196 -10.28 16.92 -12.72
N LEU A 197 -10.69 17.49 -11.57
CA LEU A 197 -11.98 18.17 -11.44
C LEU A 197 -12.05 19.47 -12.26
N CYS A 198 -10.95 20.20 -12.40
CA CYS A 198 -10.90 21.39 -13.27
C CYS A 198 -10.97 21.06 -14.77
N ALA A 199 -10.64 19.82 -15.14
CA ALA A 199 -10.67 19.34 -16.51
C ALA A 199 -11.99 18.64 -16.90
N GLU A 200 -12.91 18.45 -15.94
CA GLU A 200 -14.26 17.88 -16.12
C GLU A 200 -15.34 18.97 -16.34
#